data_AF-A0A2V4ACC0-F1
#
_entry.id   AF-A0A2V4ACC0-F1
#
_cell.length_a   1.000
_cell.length_b   1.000
_cell.length_c   1.000
_cell.angle_alpha   90.00
_cell.angle_beta   90.00
_cell.angle_gamma   90.00
#
_symmetry.space_group_name_H-M   'P 1'
#
loop_
_entity.id
_entity.type
_entity.pdbx_description
1 polymer ?
#
loop_
_entity_poly.entity_id
_entity_poly.type
_entity_poly.pdbx_seq_one_letter_code
_entity_poly.pdbx_strand_id
1 'polypeptide(L)'
;MKKILFLFAMLAIVATTKAQECDPVCPKSITVQHVKGDISAETVKITYETAEYQGQCFLTKNLGAKNSPTSLGNYGPDVDGWYFRWHELQGYVVGDAKWADVNNRYTDAVTDATDPCTQLLGAPWAMIPFSVWESFRMQNITSSVLQTKIKVNGASGLLDPLGNVINRSQGYYLTRDIYSLSSPSYQGDCYLVFSSGSAVAPNYYGQNYGLSVRCSRSL
;
A
#
# COMPACT_ATOMS: atom_id res chain seq x y z
N MET A 1 -74.31 21.97 13.66
CA MET A 1 -73.42 20.88 14.10
C MET A 1 -72.01 21.44 14.22
N LYS A 2 -71.42 21.40 15.43
CA LYS A 2 -70.07 21.91 15.74
C LYS A 2 -69.01 21.08 15.02
N LYS A 3 -68.05 21.71 14.33
CA LYS A 3 -66.75 21.11 14.04
C LYS A 3 -65.65 22.04 14.54
N ILE A 4 -64.97 21.53 15.56
CA ILE A 4 -63.78 22.07 16.21
C ILE A 4 -62.61 21.84 15.24
N LEU A 5 -61.85 22.89 14.92
CA LEU A 5 -60.58 22.76 14.19
C LEU A 5 -59.45 23.09 15.17
N PHE A 6 -58.73 22.05 15.58
CA PHE A 6 -57.56 22.16 16.46
C PHE A 6 -56.36 22.70 15.68
N LEU A 7 -55.70 23.70 16.28
CA LEU A 7 -54.36 24.19 15.95
C LEU A 7 -53.33 23.06 16.09
N PHE A 8 -52.39 22.97 15.14
CA PHE A 8 -51.03 22.48 15.41
C PHE A 8 -50.04 23.41 14.71
N ALA A 9 -49.40 24.28 15.49
CA ALA A 9 -48.23 25.04 15.06
C ALA A 9 -47.01 24.11 15.15
N MET A 10 -46.47 23.71 14.00
CA MET A 10 -45.21 22.98 13.93
C MET A 10 -44.05 23.99 13.96
N LEU A 11 -43.37 24.06 15.09
CA LEU A 11 -42.13 24.81 15.27
C LEU A 11 -41.00 23.98 14.62
N ALA A 12 -40.55 24.39 13.43
CA ALA A 12 -39.40 23.77 12.78
C ALA A 12 -38.10 24.22 13.47
N ILE A 13 -37.54 23.35 14.32
CA ILE A 13 -36.18 23.50 14.85
C ILE A 13 -35.22 23.13 13.72
N VAL A 14 -34.62 24.14 13.08
CA VAL A 14 -33.49 23.92 12.17
C VAL A 14 -32.27 23.64 13.04
N ALA A 15 -31.94 22.36 13.21
CA ALA A 15 -30.68 21.95 13.77
C ALA A 15 -29.60 22.07 12.69
N THR A 16 -28.87 23.18 12.70
CA THR A 16 -27.67 23.34 11.87
C THR A 16 -26.57 22.45 12.42
N THR A 17 -26.49 21.21 11.97
CA THR A 17 -25.28 20.40 12.19
C THR A 17 -24.18 20.99 11.35
N LYS A 18 -23.24 21.71 11.96
CA LYS A 18 -21.95 21.98 11.32
C LYS A 18 -21.36 20.61 10.97
N ALA A 19 -21.11 20.36 9.68
CA ALA A 19 -20.22 19.28 9.29
C ALA A 19 -18.89 19.54 10.01
N GLN A 20 -18.50 18.62 10.88
CA GLN A 20 -17.14 18.58 11.41
C GLN A 20 -16.25 18.33 10.18
N GLU A 21 -15.64 19.38 9.65
CA GLU A 21 -14.50 19.23 8.76
C GLU A 21 -13.42 18.53 9.58
N CYS A 22 -13.29 17.22 9.39
CA CYS A 22 -12.15 16.47 9.89
C CYS A 22 -10.95 17.00 9.11
N ASP A 23 -10.16 17.87 9.75
CA ASP A 23 -8.81 18.16 9.26
C ASP A 23 -8.14 16.81 8.95
N PRO A 24 -7.66 16.60 7.72
CA PRO A 24 -7.08 15.33 7.34
C PRO A 24 -5.70 15.28 8.01
N VAL A 25 -5.69 14.77 9.24
CA VAL A 25 -4.47 14.51 10.00
C VAL A 25 -4.10 13.04 9.79
N CYS A 26 -2.81 12.75 9.66
CA CYS A 26 -2.35 11.36 9.66
C CYS A 26 -2.72 10.67 10.97
N PRO A 27 -3.39 9.51 10.91
CA PRO A 27 -3.77 8.82 12.13
C PRO A 27 -2.49 8.26 12.73
N LYS A 28 -2.20 8.51 14.01
CA LYS A 28 -0.94 8.07 14.63
C LYS A 28 -0.62 6.61 14.32
N SER A 29 -1.62 5.74 14.45
CA SER A 29 -1.54 4.35 14.05
C SER A 29 -2.91 3.77 13.68
N ILE A 30 -2.87 2.62 13.01
CA ILE A 30 -4.03 1.83 12.59
C ILE A 30 -3.80 0.40 13.03
N THR A 31 -4.74 -0.16 13.79
CA THR A 31 -4.68 -1.57 14.20
C THR A 31 -5.70 -2.37 13.40
N VAL A 32 -5.24 -3.41 12.72
CA VAL A 32 -6.08 -4.30 11.91
C VAL A 32 -5.93 -5.73 12.39
N GLN A 33 -7.06 -6.42 12.55
CA GLN A 33 -7.09 -7.86 12.72
C GLN A 33 -7.15 -8.49 11.35
N HIS A 34 -6.03 -9.02 10.88
CA HIS A 34 -5.98 -9.82 9.67
C HIS A 34 -6.44 -11.23 9.97
N VAL A 35 -7.19 -11.80 9.03
CA VAL A 35 -7.66 -13.18 9.07
C VAL A 35 -7.16 -13.84 7.80
N LYS A 36 -6.44 -14.97 7.93
CA LYS A 36 -5.92 -15.72 6.80
C LYS A 36 -7.04 -16.01 5.80
N GLY A 37 -6.81 -15.72 4.52
CA GLY A 37 -7.78 -15.91 3.44
C GLY A 37 -7.28 -15.28 2.15
N ASP A 38 -8.22 -14.82 1.33
CA ASP A 38 -8.00 -14.38 -0.06
C ASP A 38 -7.08 -13.16 -0.22
N ILE A 39 -6.81 -12.43 0.86
CA ILE A 39 -5.99 -11.22 0.85
C ILE A 39 -4.86 -11.31 1.88
N SER A 40 -5.18 -11.69 3.13
CA SER A 40 -4.18 -11.79 4.19
C SER A 40 -3.52 -13.16 4.19
N ALA A 41 -2.18 -13.19 4.20
CA ALA A 41 -1.42 -14.44 4.17
C ALA A 41 -1.55 -15.26 5.47
N GLU A 42 -1.82 -14.58 6.59
CA GLU A 42 -1.87 -15.15 7.93
C GLU A 42 -2.89 -14.45 8.83
N THR A 43 -3.35 -15.16 9.87
CA THR A 43 -4.24 -14.59 10.89
C THR A 43 -3.39 -13.93 11.97
N VAL A 44 -3.37 -12.61 11.98
CA VAL A 44 -2.48 -11.82 12.85
C VAL A 44 -3.09 -10.45 13.14
N LYS A 45 -2.85 -9.94 14.36
CA LYS A 45 -3.19 -8.56 14.70
C LYS A 45 -1.97 -7.67 14.48
N ILE A 46 -2.08 -6.67 13.61
CA ILE A 46 -0.97 -5.76 13.29
C ILE A 46 -1.38 -4.32 13.59
N THR A 47 -0.52 -3.60 14.31
CA THR A 47 -0.60 -2.14 14.45
C THR A 47 0.40 -1.49 13.50
N TYR A 48 -0.09 -0.71 12.56
CA TYR A 48 0.68 0.11 11.63
C TYR A 48 0.80 1.53 12.16
N GLU A 49 2.00 1.97 12.50
CA GLU A 49 2.27 3.39 12.72
C GLU A 49 2.27 4.12 11.37
N THR A 50 1.96 5.42 11.39
CA THR A 50 2.01 6.26 10.20
C THR A 50 3.03 7.38 10.30
N ALA A 51 3.49 7.86 9.15
CA ALA A 51 4.31 9.04 9.04
C ALA A 51 3.75 9.96 7.95
N GLU A 52 3.80 11.26 8.21
CA GLU A 52 3.42 12.28 7.24
C GLU A 52 4.65 12.71 6.43
N TYR A 53 4.50 12.77 5.11
CA TYR A 53 5.50 13.33 4.22
C TYR A 53 4.84 13.90 2.96
N GLN A 54 5.14 15.14 2.60
CA GLN A 54 4.63 15.80 1.39
C GLN A 54 3.09 15.73 1.21
N GLY A 55 2.33 15.97 2.29
CA GLY A 55 0.86 15.98 2.24
C GLY A 55 0.22 14.61 2.11
N GLN A 56 0.97 13.54 2.43
CA GLN A 56 0.46 12.17 2.45
C GLN A 56 0.83 11.47 3.75
N CYS A 57 -0.02 10.54 4.17
CA CYS A 57 0.31 9.58 5.22
C CYS A 57 0.82 8.30 4.60
N PHE A 58 1.90 7.78 5.15
CA PHE A 58 2.49 6.51 4.79
C PHE A 58 2.46 5.56 5.99
N LEU A 59 2.24 4.27 5.75
CA LEU A 59 2.54 3.29 6.78
C LEU A 59 4.06 3.18 6.97
N THR A 60 4.53 3.10 8.22
CA THR A 60 5.97 2.98 8.51
C THR A 60 6.51 1.56 8.33
N LYS A 61 5.65 0.59 7.95
CA LYS A 61 6.06 -0.77 7.61
C LYS A 61 5.23 -1.33 6.46
N ASN A 62 5.74 -2.37 5.82
CA ASN A 62 5.04 -3.06 4.73
C ASN A 62 3.74 -3.69 5.23
N LEU A 63 2.79 -3.88 4.31
CA LEU A 63 1.57 -4.63 4.59
C LEU A 63 1.93 -6.04 5.05
N GLY A 64 1.28 -6.55 6.10
CA GLY A 64 1.66 -7.81 6.75
C GLY A 64 2.92 -7.78 7.64
N ALA A 65 3.74 -6.72 7.64
CA ALA A 65 4.95 -6.67 8.45
C ALA A 65 4.65 -6.46 9.95
N LYS A 66 5.42 -7.15 10.81
CA LYS A 66 5.33 -6.99 12.27
C LYS A 66 6.10 -5.74 12.72
N ASN A 67 7.25 -5.48 12.12
CA ASN A 67 8.20 -4.46 12.52
C ASN A 67 8.42 -3.44 11.40
N SER A 68 8.69 -2.19 11.77
CA SER A 68 9.21 -1.18 10.84
C SER A 68 10.72 -1.42 10.62
N PRO A 69 11.26 -1.18 9.42
CA PRO A 69 12.68 -1.30 9.19
C PRO A 69 13.47 -0.26 10.00
N THR A 70 14.55 -0.72 10.61
CA THR A 70 15.47 0.14 11.37
C THR A 70 16.60 0.70 10.51
N SER A 71 16.84 0.09 9.33
CA SER A 71 17.85 0.51 8.35
C SER A 71 17.44 0.08 6.93
N LEU A 72 18.13 0.59 5.91
CA LEU A 72 17.90 0.17 4.53
C LEU A 72 18.21 -1.31 4.30
N GLY A 73 19.22 -1.86 4.98
CA GLY A 73 19.59 -3.27 4.88
C GLY A 73 18.73 -4.20 5.74
N ASN A 74 17.69 -3.71 6.40
CA ASN A 74 16.84 -4.54 7.25
C ASN A 74 15.95 -5.43 6.36
N TYR A 75 16.13 -6.74 6.48
CA TYR A 75 15.33 -7.74 5.79
C TYR A 75 14.86 -8.83 6.76
N GLY A 76 13.92 -9.65 6.30
CA GLY A 76 13.39 -10.79 7.04
C GLY A 76 11.87 -10.73 7.18
N PRO A 77 11.22 -11.86 7.50
CA PRO A 77 9.76 -11.99 7.46
C PRO A 77 9.02 -10.95 8.30
N ASP A 78 9.61 -10.54 9.43
CA ASP A 78 8.99 -9.55 10.31
C ASP A 78 9.01 -8.12 9.74
N VAL A 79 9.86 -7.81 8.77
CA VAL A 79 10.02 -6.46 8.19
C VAL A 79 9.56 -6.42 6.72
N ASP A 80 9.81 -7.49 5.98
CA ASP A 80 9.44 -7.63 4.57
C ASP A 80 7.91 -7.63 4.42
N GLY A 81 7.19 -8.23 5.38
CA GLY A 81 5.75 -8.37 5.35
C GLY A 81 5.31 -9.44 4.36
N TRP A 82 4.13 -9.24 3.79
CA TRP A 82 3.61 -10.11 2.74
C TRP A 82 4.02 -9.60 1.36
N TYR A 83 4.10 -10.55 0.44
CA TYR A 83 4.35 -10.29 -0.96
C TYR A 83 3.06 -10.45 -1.73
N PHE A 84 2.85 -9.56 -2.69
CA PHE A 84 1.68 -9.52 -3.54
C PHE A 84 2.14 -9.52 -4.98
N ARG A 85 1.35 -10.13 -5.84
CA ARG A 85 1.56 -10.10 -7.29
C ARG A 85 0.67 -9.04 -7.89
N TRP A 86 1.05 -8.53 -9.05
CA TRP A 86 0.21 -7.55 -9.73
C TRP A 86 -1.18 -8.06 -10.02
N HIS A 87 -2.15 -7.21 -9.71
CA HIS A 87 -3.56 -7.50 -9.92
C HIS A 87 -4.05 -8.75 -9.16
N GLU A 88 -3.33 -9.16 -8.12
CA GLU A 88 -3.72 -10.23 -7.20
C GLU A 88 -3.83 -9.68 -5.78
N LEU A 89 -4.95 -9.96 -5.13
CA LEU A 89 -5.17 -9.56 -3.74
C LEU A 89 -4.41 -10.45 -2.75
N GLN A 90 -4.10 -11.69 -3.14
CA GLN A 90 -3.53 -12.67 -2.23
C GLN A 90 -2.13 -12.24 -1.78
N GLY A 91 -1.99 -12.05 -0.47
CA GLY A 91 -0.70 -11.91 0.18
C GLY A 91 -0.05 -13.27 0.38
N TYR A 92 1.27 -13.33 0.23
CA TYR A 92 2.09 -14.51 0.40
C TYR A 92 3.22 -14.26 1.40
N VAL A 93 3.55 -15.29 2.19
CA VAL A 93 4.73 -15.31 3.05
C VAL A 93 5.85 -16.14 2.43
N VAL A 94 7.08 -15.83 2.79
CA VAL A 94 8.27 -16.58 2.38
C VAL A 94 8.13 -18.05 2.79
N GLY A 95 8.42 -18.97 1.86
CA GLY A 95 8.33 -20.42 2.08
C GLY A 95 6.94 -21.05 1.93
N ASP A 96 5.86 -20.25 1.83
CA ASP A 96 4.49 -20.75 1.61
C ASP A 96 3.92 -20.33 0.25
N ALA A 97 4.71 -19.61 -0.56
CA ALA A 97 4.34 -19.23 -1.90
C ALA A 97 4.46 -20.41 -2.87
N LYS A 98 3.32 -20.82 -3.40
CA LYS A 98 3.20 -21.75 -4.53
C LYS A 98 2.11 -21.25 -5.45
N TRP A 99 2.47 -20.40 -6.40
CA TRP A 99 1.56 -19.98 -7.47
C TRP A 99 2.03 -20.54 -8.80
N ALA A 100 1.07 -20.91 -9.65
CA ALA A 100 1.36 -21.22 -11.04
C ALA A 100 1.74 -19.93 -11.76
N ASP A 101 2.66 -20.04 -12.72
CA ASP A 101 2.94 -18.95 -13.65
C ASP A 101 1.63 -18.62 -14.40
N VAL A 102 1.11 -17.40 -14.27
CA VAL A 102 -0.14 -16.99 -14.92
C VAL A 102 0.15 -16.08 -16.10
N ASN A 103 -0.54 -16.37 -17.21
CA ASN A 103 -0.43 -15.62 -18.44
C ASN A 103 -1.01 -14.19 -18.31
N ASN A 104 -0.20 -13.23 -18.74
CA ASN A 104 -0.56 -12.05 -19.53
C ASN A 104 -1.58 -10.99 -19.02
N ARG A 105 -1.55 -10.55 -17.76
CA ARG A 105 -2.36 -9.40 -17.26
C ARG A 105 -1.64 -8.03 -17.26
N TYR A 106 -0.90 -7.74 -18.33
CA TYR A 106 0.12 -6.67 -18.40
C TYR A 106 -0.47 -5.25 -18.40
N THR A 107 -1.78 -5.13 -18.66
CA THR A 107 -2.47 -3.87 -18.91
C THR A 107 -3.59 -3.57 -17.93
N ASP A 108 -3.89 -4.48 -17.00
CA ASP A 108 -5.01 -4.31 -16.08
C ASP A 108 -4.60 -3.33 -14.98
N ALA A 109 -5.32 -2.21 -14.88
CA ALA A 109 -5.09 -1.23 -13.83
C ALA A 109 -5.51 -1.79 -12.47
N VAL A 110 -4.75 -1.48 -11.42
CA VAL A 110 -5.19 -1.77 -10.05
C VAL A 110 -6.39 -0.86 -9.74
N THR A 111 -7.52 -1.48 -9.44
CA THR A 111 -8.71 -0.80 -8.92
C THR A 111 -8.75 -0.92 -7.40
N ASP A 112 -9.65 -0.18 -6.74
CA ASP A 112 -9.88 -0.34 -5.30
C ASP A 112 -10.25 -1.79 -4.93
N ALA A 113 -10.90 -2.53 -5.84
CA ALA A 113 -11.25 -3.94 -5.65
C ALA A 113 -10.04 -4.88 -5.68
N THR A 114 -8.92 -4.48 -6.29
CA THR A 114 -7.69 -5.26 -6.40
C THR A 114 -6.51 -4.64 -5.64
N ASP A 115 -6.74 -3.55 -4.93
CA ASP A 115 -5.75 -2.86 -4.10
C ASP A 115 -5.78 -3.46 -2.67
N PRO A 116 -4.76 -4.24 -2.26
CA PRO A 116 -4.74 -4.87 -0.94
C PRO A 116 -4.69 -3.85 0.21
N CYS A 117 -4.19 -2.63 0.00
CA CYS A 117 -4.25 -1.59 1.02
C CYS A 117 -5.69 -1.11 1.22
N THR A 118 -6.42 -0.88 0.13
CA THR A 118 -7.83 -0.47 0.20
C THR A 118 -8.70 -1.56 0.79
N GLN A 119 -8.48 -2.82 0.39
CA GLN A 119 -9.28 -3.95 0.89
C GLN A 119 -9.01 -4.26 2.37
N LEU A 120 -7.78 -4.10 2.86
CA LEU A 120 -7.44 -4.44 4.25
C LEU A 120 -7.56 -3.28 5.24
N LEU A 121 -7.32 -2.04 4.78
CA LEU A 121 -7.27 -0.86 5.66
C LEU A 121 -8.48 0.07 5.46
N GLY A 122 -9.24 -0.14 4.39
CA GLY A 122 -10.35 0.72 3.96
C GLY A 122 -9.87 1.99 3.24
N ALA A 123 -10.72 2.51 2.36
CA ALA A 123 -10.50 3.83 1.76
C ALA A 123 -10.35 4.91 2.86
N PRO A 124 -9.48 5.92 2.68
CA PRO A 124 -8.72 6.24 1.46
C PRO A 124 -7.31 5.62 1.42
N TRP A 125 -7.03 4.56 2.19
CA TRP A 125 -5.74 3.87 2.08
C TRP A 125 -5.66 3.11 0.77
N ALA A 126 -4.53 3.26 0.09
CA ALA A 126 -4.26 2.68 -1.21
C ALA A 126 -2.78 2.30 -1.31
N MET A 127 -2.45 1.42 -2.25
CA MET A 127 -1.07 1.27 -2.70
C MET A 127 -0.52 2.62 -3.18
N ILE A 128 0.75 2.88 -2.93
CA ILE A 128 1.36 4.14 -3.38
C ILE A 128 1.40 4.16 -4.91
N PRO A 129 0.85 5.21 -5.56
CA PRO A 129 0.88 5.33 -7.01
C PRO A 129 2.30 5.61 -7.50
N PHE A 130 2.57 5.22 -8.75
CA PHE A 130 3.90 5.40 -9.35
C PHE A 130 4.33 6.87 -9.36
N SER A 131 3.38 7.79 -9.60
CA SER A 131 3.64 9.24 -9.64
C SER A 131 4.19 9.81 -8.34
N VAL A 132 3.76 9.30 -7.17
CA VAL A 132 4.29 9.71 -5.87
C VAL A 132 5.75 9.30 -5.74
N TRP A 133 6.05 8.06 -6.07
CA TRP A 133 7.41 7.56 -6.03
C TRP A 133 8.34 8.28 -7.02
N GLU A 134 7.84 8.54 -8.21
CA GLU A 134 8.54 9.29 -9.25
C GLU A 134 8.81 10.73 -8.81
N SER A 135 7.90 11.33 -8.04
CA SER A 135 8.13 12.66 -7.46
C SER A 135 9.34 12.70 -6.53
N PHE A 136 9.59 11.63 -5.74
CA PHE A 136 10.78 11.54 -4.90
C PHE A 136 12.05 11.43 -5.74
N ARG A 137 11.99 10.67 -6.84
CA ARG A 137 13.09 10.58 -7.82
C ARG A 137 13.42 11.94 -8.42
N MET A 138 12.42 12.65 -8.95
CA MET A 138 12.59 13.97 -9.57
C MET A 138 13.12 15.02 -8.60
N GLN A 139 12.77 14.90 -7.32
CA GLN A 139 13.27 15.76 -6.25
C GLN A 139 14.64 15.33 -5.71
N ASN A 140 15.25 14.26 -6.25
CA ASN A 140 16.51 13.67 -5.77
C ASN A 140 16.48 13.29 -4.28
N ILE A 141 15.31 12.89 -3.76
CA ILE A 141 15.18 12.43 -2.38
C ILE A 141 15.96 11.12 -2.26
N THR A 142 16.87 11.01 -1.30
CA THR A 142 17.70 9.80 -1.13
C THR A 142 16.94 8.67 -0.42
N SER A 143 17.37 7.43 -0.62
CA SER A 143 16.86 6.27 0.14
C SER A 143 17.02 6.45 1.66
N SER A 144 18.07 7.15 2.11
CA SER A 144 18.26 7.52 3.52
C SER A 144 17.17 8.48 4.03
N VAL A 145 16.80 9.49 3.24
CA VAL A 145 15.68 10.38 3.61
C VAL A 145 14.37 9.61 3.68
N LEU A 146 14.08 8.75 2.70
CA LEU A 146 12.87 7.94 2.72
C LEU A 146 12.87 6.94 3.89
N GLN A 147 14.02 6.35 4.23
CA GLN A 147 14.14 5.50 5.41
C GLN A 147 13.85 6.27 6.70
N THR A 148 14.35 7.51 6.83
CA THR A 148 14.13 8.29 8.06
C THR A 148 12.70 8.81 8.17
N LYS A 149 12.10 9.23 7.04
CA LYS A 149 10.77 9.86 6.99
C LYS A 149 9.64 8.85 6.94
N ILE A 150 9.71 7.84 6.06
CA ILE A 150 8.61 6.89 5.80
C ILE A 150 9.00 5.42 6.02
N LYS A 151 10.23 5.16 6.50
CA LYS A 151 10.69 3.81 6.93
C LYS A 151 10.55 2.76 5.82
N VAL A 152 11.08 3.07 4.63
CA VAL A 152 11.26 2.08 3.56
C VAL A 152 12.42 1.14 3.90
N ASN A 153 12.27 -0.16 3.62
CA ASN A 153 13.36 -1.13 3.58
C ASN A 153 13.94 -1.22 2.17
N GLY A 154 15.27 -1.21 2.07
CA GLY A 154 16.02 -1.37 0.83
C GLY A 154 16.50 -2.79 0.58
N ALA A 155 15.87 -3.79 1.21
CA ALA A 155 16.33 -5.18 1.19
C ALA A 155 15.19 -6.22 1.21
N SER A 156 13.98 -5.86 0.75
CA SER A 156 12.84 -6.82 0.71
C SER A 156 13.06 -7.95 -0.29
N GLY A 157 13.76 -7.70 -1.41
CA GLY A 157 13.89 -8.69 -2.48
C GLY A 157 12.56 -8.99 -3.19
N LEU A 158 12.60 -10.00 -4.06
CA LEU A 158 11.47 -10.51 -4.84
C LEU A 158 11.14 -11.93 -4.37
N LEU A 159 9.87 -12.24 -4.17
CA LEU A 159 9.43 -13.60 -3.87
C LEU A 159 9.21 -14.37 -5.18
N ASP A 160 9.95 -15.46 -5.40
CA ASP A 160 9.79 -16.32 -6.56
C ASP A 160 8.58 -17.28 -6.43
N PRO A 161 8.12 -17.91 -7.52
CA PRO A 161 7.01 -18.87 -7.49
C PRO A 161 7.23 -20.12 -6.62
N LEU A 162 8.48 -20.37 -6.20
CA LEU A 162 8.85 -21.49 -5.33
C LEU A 162 8.89 -21.07 -3.85
N GLY A 163 8.65 -19.79 -3.56
CA GLY A 163 8.65 -19.20 -2.23
C GLY A 163 10.02 -18.79 -1.69
N ASN A 164 11.04 -18.66 -2.54
CA ASN A 164 12.34 -18.12 -2.18
C ASN A 164 12.39 -16.61 -2.43
N VAL A 165 13.14 -15.88 -1.60
CA VAL A 165 13.39 -14.45 -1.83
C VAL A 165 14.74 -14.27 -2.53
N ILE A 166 14.70 -13.65 -3.71
CA ILE A 166 15.89 -13.29 -4.51
C ILE A 166 16.15 -11.78 -4.47
N ASN A 167 17.32 -11.33 -4.91
CA ASN A 167 17.71 -9.91 -4.99
C ASN A 167 17.55 -9.10 -3.69
N ARG A 168 17.83 -9.70 -2.52
CA ARG A 168 17.75 -9.03 -1.21
C ARG A 168 18.65 -7.80 -1.00
N SER A 169 19.53 -7.47 -1.95
CA SER A 169 20.29 -6.21 -1.93
C SER A 169 19.44 -4.98 -2.30
N GLN A 170 18.17 -5.19 -2.63
CA GLN A 170 17.26 -4.17 -3.13
C GLN A 170 15.88 -4.31 -2.47
N GLY A 171 15.25 -3.16 -2.21
CA GLY A 171 13.83 -3.10 -1.88
C GLY A 171 13.02 -3.13 -3.17
N TYR A 172 11.89 -3.82 -3.17
CA TYR A 172 10.98 -4.02 -4.29
C TYR A 172 9.55 -3.82 -3.81
N TYR A 173 8.84 -2.86 -4.41
CA TYR A 173 7.52 -2.42 -3.96
C TYR A 173 6.53 -2.36 -5.10
N LEU A 174 5.41 -3.06 -4.99
CA LEU A 174 4.33 -2.95 -5.98
C LEU A 174 3.70 -1.54 -5.93
N THR A 175 3.48 -0.92 -7.08
CA THR A 175 2.78 0.38 -7.19
C THR A 175 1.33 0.21 -7.62
N ARG A 176 0.49 1.22 -7.38
CA ARG A 176 -0.93 1.19 -7.81
C ARG A 176 -1.10 1.28 -9.32
N ASP A 177 -0.33 2.15 -9.97
CA ASP A 177 -0.49 2.42 -11.41
C ASP A 177 0.60 1.72 -12.23
N ILE A 178 0.29 1.48 -13.50
CA ILE A 178 1.22 0.92 -14.48
C ILE A 178 2.21 2.00 -14.92
N TYR A 179 3.48 1.64 -15.01
CA TYR A 179 4.49 2.41 -15.72
C TYR A 179 4.49 1.94 -17.17
N SER A 180 3.89 2.74 -18.06
CA SER A 180 3.89 2.46 -19.49
C SER A 180 5.13 3.09 -20.12
N LEU A 181 6.08 2.26 -20.56
CA LEU A 181 7.03 2.65 -21.60
C LEU A 181 6.40 2.43 -22.97
N SER A 182 6.89 3.13 -23.99
CA SER A 182 6.44 3.07 -25.39
C SER A 182 6.58 1.69 -26.07
N SER A 183 6.97 0.64 -25.35
CA SER A 183 7.12 -0.72 -25.88
C SER A 183 6.20 -1.71 -25.16
N PRO A 184 5.36 -2.46 -25.90
CA PRO A 184 4.32 -3.32 -25.33
C PRO A 184 4.86 -4.50 -24.51
N SER A 185 6.14 -4.83 -24.64
CA SER A 185 6.84 -5.89 -23.89
C SER A 185 7.25 -5.48 -22.46
N TYR A 186 7.07 -4.21 -22.10
CA TYR A 186 7.47 -3.63 -20.81
C TYR A 186 6.29 -3.00 -20.08
N GLN A 187 5.08 -3.51 -20.29
CA GLN A 187 3.88 -3.11 -19.57
C GLN A 187 3.73 -4.00 -18.34
N GLY A 188 3.87 -3.46 -17.14
CA GLY A 188 3.71 -4.25 -15.92
C GLY A 188 4.25 -3.55 -14.69
N ASP A 189 4.00 -4.21 -13.56
CA ASP A 189 4.38 -3.94 -12.17
C ASP A 189 5.52 -2.93 -12.07
N CYS A 190 5.23 -1.68 -11.71
CA CYS A 190 6.32 -0.83 -11.27
C CYS A 190 6.75 -1.33 -9.91
N TYR A 191 8.06 -1.42 -9.75
CA TYR A 191 8.64 -1.40 -8.44
C TYR A 191 9.78 -0.42 -8.36
N LEU A 192 9.92 0.10 -7.15
CA LEU A 192 11.09 0.89 -6.82
C LEU A 192 12.19 -0.01 -6.34
N VAL A 193 13.35 0.14 -6.95
CA VAL A 193 14.61 -0.35 -6.41
C VAL A 193 15.17 0.67 -5.42
N PHE A 194 15.16 0.31 -4.14
CA PHE A 194 15.95 1.02 -3.13
C PHE A 194 17.30 0.33 -2.99
N SER A 195 18.40 1.03 -3.28
CA SER A 195 19.75 0.58 -2.95
C SER A 195 20.48 1.64 -2.11
N SER A 196 21.65 1.30 -1.57
CA SER A 196 22.45 2.23 -0.75
C SER A 196 22.92 3.49 -1.49
N GLY A 197 22.75 3.58 -2.82
CA GLY A 197 23.16 4.72 -3.65
C GLY A 197 22.12 5.28 -4.62
N SER A 198 20.92 4.69 -4.74
CA SER A 198 19.85 5.22 -5.60
C SER A 198 18.48 5.05 -4.93
N ALA A 199 17.63 6.06 -5.08
CA ALA A 199 16.41 6.18 -4.31
C ALA A 199 15.21 5.50 -4.95
N VAL A 200 15.12 5.56 -6.28
CA VAL A 200 13.98 5.08 -7.06
C VAL A 200 14.47 4.84 -8.49
N ALA A 201 14.47 3.60 -8.93
CA ALA A 201 14.59 3.25 -10.34
C ALA A 201 13.40 2.37 -10.75
N PRO A 202 12.61 2.75 -11.76
CA PRO A 202 11.63 1.85 -12.34
C PRO A 202 12.36 0.70 -13.02
N ASN A 203 11.93 -0.51 -12.76
CA ASN A 203 12.50 -1.71 -13.38
C ASN A 203 11.36 -2.74 -13.55
N TYR A 204 11.61 -3.79 -14.34
CA TYR A 204 10.64 -4.81 -14.72
C TYR A 204 11.17 -6.22 -14.37
N TYR A 205 10.46 -6.95 -13.50
CA TYR A 205 10.75 -8.36 -13.19
C TYR A 205 9.63 -9.31 -13.67
N GLY A 206 8.59 -8.78 -14.31
CA GLY A 206 7.43 -9.55 -14.76
C GLY A 206 6.51 -9.99 -13.62
N GLN A 207 5.28 -10.37 -13.96
CA GLN A 207 4.18 -10.74 -13.05
C GLN A 207 4.46 -12.00 -12.21
N ASN A 208 5.62 -12.61 -12.41
CA ASN A 208 5.94 -13.94 -11.89
C ASN A 208 6.47 -13.87 -10.46
N TYR A 209 6.84 -12.68 -9.99
CA TYR A 209 7.36 -12.45 -8.66
C TYR A 209 6.33 -11.73 -7.78
N GLY A 210 6.38 -12.05 -6.48
CA GLY A 210 5.71 -11.27 -5.46
C GLY A 210 6.60 -10.12 -4.98
N LEU A 211 5.97 -8.99 -4.67
CA LEU A 211 6.62 -7.77 -4.21
C LEU A 211 5.96 -7.27 -2.91
N SER A 212 6.73 -6.61 -2.06
CA SER A 212 6.16 -5.97 -0.87
C SER A 212 5.20 -4.85 -1.28
N VAL A 213 4.17 -4.62 -0.45
CA VAL A 213 3.23 -3.51 -0.64
C VAL A 213 3.42 -2.47 0.46
N ARG A 214 3.42 -1.20 0.06
CA ARG A 214 3.39 -0.05 0.97
C ARG A 214 2.15 0.80 0.69
N CYS A 215 1.45 1.14 1.77
CA CYS A 215 0.19 1.88 1.68
C CYS A 215 0.38 3.35 2.03
N SER A 216 -0.35 4.22 1.33
CA SER A 216 -0.50 5.64 1.67
C SER A 216 -1.95 6.09 1.56
N ARG A 217 -2.22 7.28 2.09
CA ARG A 217 -3.43 8.06 1.81
C ARG A 217 -3.07 9.54 1.68
N SER A 218 -3.78 10.26 0.83
CA SER A 218 -3.66 11.72 0.78
C SER A 218 -4.25 12.35 2.04
N LEU A 219 -3.71 13.51 2.42
CA LEU A 219 -4.35 14.43 3.33
C LEU A 219 -5.33 15.30 2.55
#